data_AF-A0A3C1G3X3-F1
#
_entry.id   AF-A0A3C1G3X3-F1
#
_cell.length_a   1.000
_cell.length_b   1.000
_cell.length_c   1.000
_cell.angle_alpha   90.00
_cell.angle_beta   90.00
_cell.angle_gamma   90.00
#
_symmetry.space_group_name_H-M   'P 1'
#
loop_
_entity.id
_entity.type
_entity.pdbx_description
1 polymer ?
#
loop_
_entity_poly.entity_id
_entity_poly.type
_entity_poly.pdbx_seq_one_letter_code
_entity_poly.pdbx_strand_id
1 'polypeptide(L)'
;MAQKPQSIESIKKETKPSLAAPAQESCEDIRTGTSPETLKQAILDNLNYVQGRIPKLATRNDWYMAVAYTVRDRMIDHFIRSLQELRRPEVKIASYLSAEFLMGPHLG
;
A
#
# COMPACT_ATOMS: atom_id res chain seq x y z
N MET A 1 34.99 16.12 -58.67
CA MET A 1 34.92 16.98 -57.47
C MET A 1 33.56 16.70 -56.84
N ALA A 2 33.37 16.07 -55.69
CA ALA A 2 34.19 15.93 -54.49
C ALA A 2 34.17 14.48 -53.94
N GLN A 3 35.19 14.16 -53.15
CA GLN A 3 35.42 12.89 -52.49
C GLN A 3 34.54 12.68 -51.25
N LYS A 4 34.10 11.42 -51.07
CA LYS A 4 34.04 10.53 -49.88
C LYS A 4 33.90 11.16 -48.47
N PRO A 5 33.24 10.48 -47.51
CA PRO A 5 33.94 9.42 -46.75
C PRO A 5 33.11 8.15 -46.41
N GLN A 6 33.65 6.94 -46.60
CA GLN A 6 34.30 6.06 -45.58
C GLN A 6 33.24 5.22 -44.83
N SER A 7 33.02 3.97 -45.23
CA SER A 7 33.55 2.78 -44.54
C SER A 7 33.33 2.83 -43.02
N ILE A 8 32.29 2.14 -42.53
CA ILE A 8 32.19 1.71 -41.14
C ILE A 8 31.97 0.19 -41.19
N GLU A 9 33.07 -0.56 -41.25
CA GLU A 9 33.12 -1.94 -40.81
C GLU A 9 33.46 -1.95 -39.32
N SER A 10 32.63 -2.67 -38.57
CA SER A 10 33.06 -3.57 -37.51
C SER A 10 33.82 -2.96 -36.32
N ILE A 11 33.07 -2.54 -35.30
CA ILE A 11 33.52 -2.67 -33.91
C ILE A 11 32.47 -3.45 -33.12
N LYS A 12 32.81 -4.73 -32.91
CA LYS A 12 32.41 -5.67 -31.86
C LYS A 12 31.18 -5.31 -31.03
N LYS A 13 30.14 -6.13 -31.19
CA LYS A 13 29.26 -6.57 -30.11
C LYS A 13 30.12 -7.19 -29.01
N GLU A 14 30.33 -6.48 -27.92
CA GLU A 14 30.58 -7.10 -26.62
C GLU A 14 29.36 -6.88 -25.74
N THR A 15 28.59 -7.95 -25.65
CA THR A 15 27.56 -8.24 -24.66
C THR A 15 28.09 -7.92 -23.26
N LYS A 16 27.62 -6.82 -22.68
CA LYS A 16 27.72 -6.59 -21.23
C LYS A 16 26.36 -6.93 -20.63
N PRO A 17 26.30 -7.85 -19.66
CA PRO A 17 25.05 -8.45 -19.24
C PRO A 17 24.17 -7.39 -18.58
N SER A 18 22.89 -7.44 -18.95
CA SER A 18 21.73 -7.06 -18.17
C SER A 18 22.05 -6.80 -16.69
N LEU A 19 22.27 -5.53 -16.33
CA LEU A 19 21.98 -5.11 -14.98
C LEU A 19 20.47 -4.96 -14.96
N ALA A 20 19.82 -5.98 -14.40
CA ALA A 20 18.38 -6.00 -14.19
C ALA A 20 17.94 -4.62 -13.71
N ALA A 21 17.05 -3.99 -14.47
CA ALA A 21 16.25 -2.88 -13.97
C ALA A 21 15.75 -3.29 -12.58
N PRO A 22 15.78 -2.40 -11.57
CA PRO A 22 15.15 -2.74 -10.30
C PRO A 22 13.72 -3.13 -10.67
N ALA A 23 13.30 -4.30 -10.18
CA ALA A 23 11.94 -4.78 -10.32
C ALA A 23 11.01 -3.60 -10.08
N GLN A 24 10.12 -3.34 -11.03
CA GLN A 24 9.21 -2.20 -10.98
C GLN A 24 8.60 -2.14 -9.58
N GLU A 25 9.04 -1.17 -8.77
CA GLU A 25 8.34 -0.82 -7.54
C GLU A 25 6.99 -0.31 -8.03
N SER A 26 5.99 -1.18 -8.02
CA SER A 26 4.61 -0.74 -8.16
C SER A 26 4.41 0.29 -7.06
N CYS A 27 4.14 1.53 -7.44
CA CYS A 27 3.77 2.59 -6.52
C CYS A 27 2.45 2.16 -5.86
N GLU A 28 2.54 1.42 -4.77
CA GLU A 28 1.40 1.05 -3.96
C GLU A 28 0.90 2.29 -3.20
N ASP A 29 -0.41 2.45 -3.11
CA ASP A 29 -1.00 3.51 -2.31
C ASP A 29 -0.66 3.28 -0.82
N ILE A 30 -0.12 4.30 -0.17
CA ILE A 30 0.30 4.27 1.23
C ILE A 30 -0.85 3.81 2.16
N ARG A 31 -2.08 4.23 1.88
CA ARG A 31 -3.22 3.91 2.76
C ARG A 31 -3.79 2.50 2.55
N THR A 32 -3.68 1.94 1.35
CA THR A 32 -4.36 0.67 1.00
C THR A 32 -3.41 -0.47 0.63
N GLY A 33 -2.15 -0.18 0.30
CA GLY A 33 -1.14 -1.17 -0.07
C GLY A 33 -0.79 -2.12 1.06
N THR A 34 -0.25 -3.29 0.70
CA THR A 34 -0.03 -4.40 1.65
C THR A 34 1.43 -4.83 1.76
N SER A 35 2.31 -4.23 0.95
CA SER A 35 3.75 -4.40 1.10
C SER A 35 4.24 -3.92 2.48
N PRO A 36 5.26 -4.60 3.06
CA PRO A 36 5.79 -4.25 4.37
C PRO A 36 6.36 -2.82 4.42
N GLU A 37 6.94 -2.34 3.34
CA GLU A 37 7.46 -0.97 3.20
C GLU A 37 6.32 0.06 3.30
N THR A 38 5.23 -0.19 2.57
CA THR A 38 4.03 0.65 2.56
C THR A 38 3.34 0.65 3.92
N LEU A 39 3.25 -0.51 4.58
CA LEU A 39 2.68 -0.62 5.93
C LEU A 39 3.50 0.18 6.95
N LYS A 40 4.83 0.09 6.90
CA LYS A 40 5.71 0.89 7.77
C LYS A 40 5.47 2.37 7.58
N GLN A 41 5.37 2.83 6.33
CA GLN A 41 5.11 4.24 6.04
C GLN A 41 3.73 4.67 6.55
N ALA A 42 2.70 3.86 6.31
CA ALA A 42 1.33 4.13 6.77
C ALA A 42 1.22 4.24 8.30
N ILE A 43 1.93 3.40 9.05
CA ILE A 43 1.98 3.48 10.52
C ILE A 43 2.61 4.79 10.96
N LEU A 44 3.73 5.18 10.35
CA LEU A 44 4.40 6.45 10.66
C LEU A 44 3.52 7.65 10.31
N ASP A 45 2.83 7.61 9.18
CA ASP A 45 1.92 8.68 8.75
C ASP A 45 0.73 8.79 9.72
N ASN A 46 0.14 7.67 10.14
CA ASN A 46 -0.95 7.69 11.11
C ASN A 46 -0.47 8.20 12.49
N LEU A 47 0.74 7.84 12.92
CA LEU A 47 1.31 8.38 14.16
C LEU A 47 1.54 9.90 14.09
N ASN A 48 2.13 10.38 13.00
CA ASN A 48 2.50 11.78 12.84
C ASN A 48 1.29 12.68 12.54
N TYR A 49 0.46 12.30 11.58
CA TYR A 49 -0.58 13.16 11.00
C TYR A 49 -1.96 12.93 11.61
N VAL A 50 -2.29 11.71 12.02
CA VAL A 50 -3.58 11.45 12.68
C VAL A 50 -3.48 11.72 14.18
N GLN A 51 -2.39 11.29 14.83
CA GLN A 51 -2.24 11.47 16.28
C GLN A 51 -1.40 12.69 16.68
N GLY A 52 -0.66 13.32 15.76
CA GLY A 52 0.20 14.46 16.08
C GLY A 52 1.38 14.07 16.98
N ARG A 53 1.82 12.81 16.94
CA ARG A 53 2.88 12.27 17.81
C ARG A 53 4.16 12.09 17.04
N ILE A 54 5.26 12.54 17.66
CA ILE A 54 6.60 12.33 17.12
C ILE A 54 7.05 10.91 17.52
N PRO A 55 7.62 10.10 16.62
CA PRO A 55 8.05 8.73 16.91
C PRO A 55 8.95 8.60 18.14
N LYS A 56 9.76 9.63 18.42
CA LYS A 56 10.67 9.67 19.58
C LYS A 56 9.97 9.82 20.93
N LEU A 57 8.75 10.37 20.97
CA LEU A 57 7.98 10.60 22.18
C LEU A 57 6.73 9.69 22.28
N ALA A 58 6.47 8.90 21.24
CA ALA A 58 5.31 8.03 21.17
C ALA A 58 5.37 6.93 22.24
N THR A 59 4.31 6.84 23.02
CA THR A 59 4.11 5.77 24.02
C THR A 59 3.72 4.47 23.34
N ARG A 60 3.75 3.34 24.07
CA ARG A 60 3.26 2.05 23.57
C ARG A 60 1.81 2.12 23.10
N ASN A 61 0.98 2.91 23.78
CA ASN A 61 -0.42 3.11 23.38
C ASN A 61 -0.53 3.91 22.07
N ASP A 62 0.31 4.93 21.88
CA ASP A 62 0.32 5.69 20.63
C ASP A 62 0.67 4.78 19.45
N TRP A 63 1.69 3.91 19.60
CA TRP A 63 2.04 2.92 18.58
C TRP A 63 0.92 1.92 18.31
N TYR A 64 0.26 1.41 19.36
CA TYR A 64 -0.90 0.53 19.21
C TYR A 64 -2.00 1.19 18.37
N MET A 65 -2.34 2.44 18.69
CA MET A 65 -3.34 3.21 17.98
C MET A 65 -2.93 3.51 16.52
N ALA A 66 -1.67 3.85 16.26
CA ALA A 66 -1.15 4.05 14.90
C ALA A 66 -1.30 2.79 14.03
N VAL A 67 -1.01 1.61 14.59
CA VAL A 67 -1.22 0.34 13.89
C VAL A 67 -2.72 0.07 13.70
N ALA A 68 -3.55 0.30 14.70
CA ALA A 68 -5.00 0.15 14.59
C ALA A 68 -5.60 1.03 13.48
N TYR A 69 -5.16 2.29 13.35
CA TYR A 69 -5.57 3.17 12.26
C TYR A 69 -5.10 2.65 10.89
N THR A 70 -3.89 2.12 10.82
CA THR A 70 -3.34 1.54 9.58
C THR A 70 -4.15 0.34 9.10
N VAL A 71 -4.56 -0.55 10.02
CA VAL A 71 -5.45 -1.68 9.69
C VAL A 71 -6.84 -1.17 9.28
N ARG A 72 -7.37 -0.20 10.02
CA ARG A 72 -8.68 0.42 9.74
C ARG A 72 -8.75 1.02 8.34
N ASP A 73 -7.71 1.70 7.87
CA ASP A 73 -7.69 2.31 6.54
C ASP A 73 -7.97 1.28 5.42
N ARG A 74 -7.35 0.09 5.53
CA ARG A 74 -7.54 -1.02 4.58
C ARG A 74 -8.93 -1.65 4.72
N MET A 75 -9.38 -1.84 5.96
CA MET A 75 -10.74 -2.37 6.21
C MET A 75 -11.82 -1.43 5.66
N ILE A 76 -11.64 -0.11 5.76
CA ILE A 76 -12.58 0.87 5.23
C ILE A 76 -12.63 0.83 3.71
N ASP A 77 -11.49 0.76 3.03
CA ASP A 77 -11.45 0.62 1.57
C ASP A 77 -12.22 -0.64 1.11
N HIS A 78 -11.95 -1.79 1.74
CA HIS A 78 -12.70 -3.02 1.48
C HIS A 78 -14.20 -2.88 1.78
N PHE A 79 -14.55 -2.26 2.91
CA PHE A 79 -15.94 -2.04 3.29
C PHE A 79 -16.69 -1.15 2.29
N ILE A 80 -16.06 -0.08 1.79
CA ILE A 80 -16.65 0.78 0.76
C ILE A 80 -16.91 -0.01 -0.52
N ARG A 81 -15.97 -0.86 -0.94
CA ARG A 81 -16.17 -1.74 -2.10
C ARG A 81 -17.34 -2.69 -1.86
N SER A 82 -17.42 -3.34 -0.69
CA SER A 82 -18.56 -4.19 -0.34
C SER A 82 -19.90 -3.45 -0.33
N LEU A 83 -19.94 -2.21 0.17
CA LEU A 83 -21.14 -1.37 0.15
C LEU A 83 -21.59 -0.99 -1.27
N GLN A 84 -20.65 -0.83 -2.21
CA GLN A 84 -20.98 -0.60 -3.62
C GLN A 84 -21.65 -1.83 -4.24
N GLU A 85 -21.13 -3.02 -3.94
CA GLU A 85 -21.70 -4.29 -4.41
C GLU A 85 -23.09 -4.56 -3.81
N LEU A 86 -23.30 -4.18 -2.55
CA LEU A 86 -24.57 -4.37 -1.84
C LEU A 86 -25.72 -3.53 -2.41
N ARG A 87 -25.44 -2.49 -3.20
CA ARG A 87 -26.47 -1.66 -3.84
C ARG A 87 -27.18 -2.36 -5.00
N ARG A 88 -26.67 -3.49 -5.47
CA ARG A 88 -27.29 -4.22 -6.57
C ARG A 88 -28.64 -4.82 -6.14
N PRO A 89 -29.72 -4.62 -6.91
CA PRO A 89 -31.08 -4.99 -6.53
C PRO A 89 -31.29 -6.51 -6.31
N GLU A 90 -30.42 -7.34 -6.89
CA GLU A 90 -30.43 -8.79 -6.75
C GLU A 90 -29.83 -9.31 -5.43
N VAL A 91 -29.21 -8.47 -4.62
CA VAL A 91 -28.54 -8.87 -3.37
C VAL A 91 -29.55 -8.93 -2.21
N LYS A 92 -29.69 -10.10 -1.60
CA LYS A 92 -30.49 -10.30 -0.38
C LYS A 92 -29.61 -10.05 0.85
N ILE A 93 -30.10 -9.25 1.79
CA ILE A 93 -29.38 -8.87 3.02
C ILE A 93 -29.98 -9.64 4.20
N ALA A 94 -29.14 -10.36 4.94
CA ALA A 94 -29.52 -10.96 6.22
C ALA A 94 -29.11 -10.01 7.35
N SER A 95 -30.08 -9.63 8.20
CA SER A 95 -29.85 -8.76 9.35
C SER A 95 -29.83 -9.59 10.63
N TYR A 96 -28.70 -9.61 11.31
CA TYR A 96 -28.58 -10.24 12.62
C TYR A 96 -28.97 -9.24 13.70
N LEU A 97 -30.03 -9.54 14.46
CA LEU A 97 -30.49 -8.73 15.58
C LEU A 97 -30.19 -9.45 16.89
N SER A 98 -29.37 -8.83 17.74
CA SER A 98 -29.01 -9.35 19.06
C SER A 98 -29.21 -8.28 20.12
N ALA A 99 -29.53 -8.70 21.35
CA ALA A 99 -29.58 -7.83 22.51
C ALA A 99 -28.18 -7.42 23.00
N GLU A 100 -27.17 -8.24 22.72
CA GLU A 100 -25.79 -8.00 23.12
C GLU A 100 -24.79 -8.47 22.05
N PHE A 101 -23.66 -7.76 21.94
CA PHE A 101 -22.59 -8.09 21.02
C PHE A 101 -21.22 -7.73 21.63
N LEU A 102 -20.50 -8.75 22.10
CA LEU A 102 -19.24 -8.61 22.85
C LEU A 102 -18.03 -8.92 21.94
N MET A 103 -17.52 -7.89 21.27
CA MET A 103 -16.44 -8.02 20.27
C MET A 103 -15.05 -8.30 20.85
N GLY A 104 -14.76 -7.81 22.05
CA GLY A 104 -13.42 -7.89 22.64
C GLY A 104 -12.36 -7.06 21.88
N PRO A 105 -11.06 -7.24 22.21
CA PRO A 105 -9.95 -6.57 21.51
C PRO A 105 -9.78 -7.10 20.07
N HIS A 106 -9.55 -6.18 19.12
CA HIS A 106 -9.43 -6.51 17.69
C HIS A 106 -7.99 -6.69 17.19
N LEU A 107 -7.02 -6.11 17.89
CA LEU A 107 -5.60 -6.34 17.65
C LEU A 107 -5.04 -7.20 18.78
N GLY A 108 -4.20 -8.17 18.42
CA GLY A 108 -3.56 -9.13 19.33
C GLY A 108 -2.03 -9.08 19.27
#